data_AF-A0A218PEL3-F1
#
_entry.id   AF-A0A218PEL3-F1
#
_cell.length_a   1.000
_cell.length_b   1.000
_cell.length_c   1.000
_cell.angle_alpha   90.00
_cell.angle_beta   90.00
_cell.angle_gamma   90.00
#
_symmetry.space_group_name_H-M   'P 1'
#
loop_
_entity.id
_entity.type
_entity.pdbx_description
1 polymer ?
#
loop_
_entity_poly.entity_id
_entity_poly.type
_entity_poly.pdbx_seq_one_letter_code
_entity_poly.pdbx_strand_id
1 'polypeptide(L)'
;MKRFTLFFLLGLFLFTVGPFFVPHQQEMNSTASGFLSGNGSSTSIFVSTARRVAVSVVTDNSGRYGILIFDGTRGRFIANLTAMGNMYREVELPDSGTYYFVYRGNGTARIAIRTISAYPSERVLRTEYVSGGTVAFLLAVLIWPGVRK
;
A
#
# COMPACT_ATOMS: atom_id res chain seq x y z
N MET A 1 -39.25 19.42 -16.67
CA MET A 1 -38.68 19.58 -15.31
C MET A 1 -38.73 18.29 -14.49
N LYS A 2 -39.88 17.63 -14.27
CA LYS A 2 -39.99 16.42 -13.42
C LYS A 2 -39.00 15.28 -13.72
N ARG A 3 -38.69 14.98 -15.00
CA ARG A 3 -37.73 13.92 -15.37
C ARG A 3 -36.29 14.26 -14.99
N PHE A 4 -35.88 15.52 -15.13
CA PHE A 4 -34.54 15.97 -14.77
C PHE A 4 -34.31 15.87 -13.26
N THR A 5 -35.30 16.31 -12.46
CA THR A 5 -35.26 16.22 -11.00
C THR A 5 -35.17 14.77 -10.51
N LEU A 6 -35.89 13.86 -11.16
CA LEU A 6 -35.85 12.42 -10.85
C LEU A 6 -34.46 11.82 -11.11
N PHE A 7 -33.86 12.09 -12.26
CA PHE A 7 -32.52 11.58 -12.59
C PHE A 7 -31.42 12.22 -11.72
N PHE A 8 -31.56 13.51 -11.39
CA PHE A 8 -30.64 14.19 -10.47
C PHE A 8 -30.71 13.57 -9.07
N LEU A 9 -31.91 13.33 -8.54
CA LEU A 9 -32.11 12.65 -7.26
C LEU A 9 -31.58 11.20 -7.28
N LEU A 10 -31.77 10.48 -8.38
CA LEU A 10 -31.23 9.13 -8.56
C LEU A 10 -29.68 9.14 -8.56
N GLY A 11 -29.06 10.09 -9.26
CA GLY A 11 -27.62 10.27 -9.25
C GLY A 11 -27.08 10.61 -7.86
N LEU A 12 -27.78 11.48 -7.13
CA LEU A 12 -27.43 11.87 -5.77
C LEU A 12 -27.61 10.71 -4.77
N PHE A 13 -28.62 9.87 -4.96
CA PHE A 13 -28.84 8.64 -4.20
C PHE A 13 -27.74 7.60 -4.47
N LEU A 14 -27.40 7.35 -5.74
CA LEU A 14 -26.31 6.43 -6.09
C LEU A 14 -24.95 6.95 -5.58
N PHE A 15 -24.75 8.27 -5.56
CA PHE A 15 -23.53 8.89 -5.02
C PHE A 15 -23.46 8.82 -3.49
N THR A 16 -24.58 8.88 -2.77
CA THR A 16 -24.61 8.74 -1.31
C THR A 16 -24.55 7.29 -0.86
N VAL A 17 -25.11 6.35 -1.62
CA VAL A 17 -25.12 4.92 -1.27
C VAL A 17 -23.89 4.18 -1.79
N GLY A 18 -23.33 4.58 -2.95
CA GLY A 18 -22.14 3.97 -3.55
C GLY A 18 -20.94 3.80 -2.60
N PRO A 19 -20.58 4.82 -1.78
CA PRO A 19 -19.49 4.73 -0.81
C PRO A 19 -19.69 3.64 0.25
N PHE A 20 -20.93 3.25 0.57
CA PHE A 20 -21.19 2.14 1.51
C PHE A 20 -20.80 0.77 0.95
N PHE A 21 -20.72 0.63 -0.37
CA PHE A 21 -20.30 -0.59 -1.04
C PHE A 21 -18.81 -0.62 -1.34
N VAL A 22 -18.08 0.49 -1.13
CA VAL A 22 -16.62 0.48 -1.18
C VAL A 22 -16.14 -0.24 0.08
N PRO A 23 -15.43 -1.38 -0.04
CA PRO A 23 -14.88 -2.04 1.13
C PRO A 23 -13.97 -1.05 1.84
N HIS A 24 -14.37 -0.63 3.05
CA HIS A 24 -13.54 0.20 3.90
C HIS A 24 -12.21 -0.53 4.09
N GLN A 25 -11.10 0.14 3.76
CA GLN A 25 -9.81 -0.31 4.22
C GLN A 25 -9.84 -0.21 5.74
N GLN A 26 -10.15 -1.32 6.38
CA GLN A 26 -9.77 -1.55 7.75
C GLN A 26 -8.27 -1.30 7.79
N GLU A 27 -7.82 -0.38 8.65
CA GLU A 27 -6.41 -0.14 8.92
C GLU A 27 -5.81 -1.49 9.33
N MET A 28 -5.35 -2.26 8.35
CA MET A 28 -4.66 -3.49 8.59
C MET A 28 -3.30 -3.06 9.11
N ASN A 29 -3.19 -3.03 10.43
CA ASN A 29 -1.92 -3.15 11.15
C ASN A 29 -1.31 -4.53 10.84
N SER A 30 -1.08 -4.83 9.56
CA SER A 30 -0.48 -6.07 9.10
C SER A 30 1.00 -5.99 9.45
N THR A 31 1.30 -6.47 10.65
CA THR A 31 2.65 -6.54 11.16
C THR A 31 3.26 -7.82 10.62
N ALA A 32 4.02 -7.72 9.53
CA ALA A 32 4.83 -8.82 9.03
C ALA A 32 6.11 -8.94 9.88
N SER A 33 5.98 -9.42 11.12
CA SER A 33 7.10 -9.63 12.01
C SER A 33 7.88 -10.89 11.62
N GLY A 34 9.07 -10.73 11.04
CA GLY A 34 10.09 -11.77 11.01
C GLY A 34 10.94 -11.70 12.29
N PHE A 35 11.47 -12.83 12.76
CA PHE A 35 12.55 -12.86 13.73
C PHE A 35 13.78 -13.38 13.03
N LEU A 36 14.86 -12.60 13.04
CA LEU A 36 16.15 -12.99 12.49
C LEU A 36 17.14 -13.08 13.66
N SER A 37 17.86 -14.20 13.72
CA SER A 37 18.94 -14.43 14.67
C SER A 37 19.89 -15.43 14.02
N GLY A 38 20.95 -14.94 13.37
CA GLY A 38 21.91 -15.83 12.72
C GLY A 38 23.10 -15.10 12.10
N ASN A 39 24.25 -15.79 12.13
CA ASN A 39 25.58 -15.31 11.78
C ASN A 39 25.86 -15.27 10.25
N GLY A 40 24.82 -15.10 9.43
CA GLY A 40 24.96 -15.22 7.99
C GLY A 40 23.69 -14.94 7.19
N SER A 41 23.77 -13.83 6.44
CA SER A 41 23.20 -13.57 5.12
C SER A 41 21.84 -14.18 4.73
N SER A 42 20.90 -13.28 4.43
CA SER A 42 19.75 -13.46 3.53
C SER A 42 18.51 -14.15 4.11
N THR A 43 17.60 -13.37 4.69
CA THR A 43 16.20 -13.80 4.86
C THR A 43 15.26 -12.78 4.24
N SER A 44 14.42 -13.24 3.32
CA SER A 44 13.36 -12.47 2.70
C SER A 44 12.16 -12.37 3.64
N ILE A 45 11.91 -11.18 4.21
CA ILE A 45 10.61 -10.91 4.85
C ILE A 45 9.65 -10.43 3.76
N PHE A 46 8.56 -11.16 3.59
CA PHE A 46 7.54 -10.89 2.58
C PHE A 46 6.58 -9.82 3.10
N VAL A 47 6.54 -8.68 2.41
CA VAL A 47 5.52 -7.67 2.63
C VAL A 47 4.77 -7.46 1.34
N SER A 48 3.57 -8.05 1.23
CA SER A 48 2.71 -7.89 0.07
C SER A 48 1.95 -6.57 0.15
N THR A 49 1.90 -5.82 -0.96
CA THR A 49 1.06 -4.63 -1.13
C THR A 49 1.35 -3.44 -0.20
N ALA A 50 2.46 -3.43 0.54
CA ALA A 50 2.81 -2.29 1.38
C ALA A 50 3.25 -1.07 0.55
N ARG A 51 2.79 0.11 0.96
CA ARG A 51 3.24 1.41 0.47
C ARG A 51 4.29 2.01 1.41
N ARG A 52 4.05 1.97 2.72
CA ARG A 52 5.05 2.38 3.72
C ARG A 52 5.28 1.28 4.71
N VAL A 53 6.55 1.05 5.04
CA VAL A 53 6.96 0.06 6.04
C VAL A 53 7.88 0.71 7.08
N ALA A 54 7.73 0.29 8.33
CA ALA A 54 8.70 0.53 9.38
C ALA A 54 9.65 -0.67 9.47
N VAL A 55 10.95 -0.39 9.43
CA VAL A 55 12.03 -1.36 9.64
C VAL A 55 12.65 -1.04 10.99
N SER A 56 12.55 -1.99 11.91
CA SER A 56 13.19 -1.93 13.22
C SER A 56 14.28 -2.99 13.31
N VAL A 57 15.47 -2.60 13.75
CA VAL A 57 16.62 -3.48 13.92
C VAL A 57 17.18 -3.29 15.32
N VAL A 58 17.31 -4.40 16.04
CA VAL A 58 17.95 -4.47 17.35
C VAL A 58 19.17 -5.38 17.21
N THR A 59 20.35 -4.86 17.53
CA THR A 59 21.62 -5.57 17.39
C THR A 59 22.36 -5.56 18.71
N ASP A 60 22.96 -6.69 19.06
CA ASP A 60 23.83 -6.81 20.23
C ASP A 60 25.23 -6.25 19.97
N ASN A 61 25.56 -6.01 18.68
CA ASN A 61 26.82 -5.44 18.22
C ASN A 61 26.64 -3.98 17.77
N SER A 62 27.63 -3.12 18.07
CA SER A 62 27.70 -1.72 17.62
C SER A 62 28.32 -1.54 16.23
N GLY A 63 28.67 -2.63 15.55
CA GLY A 63 29.19 -2.64 14.19
C GLY A 63 28.24 -2.01 13.16
N ARG A 64 28.82 -1.53 12.05
CA ARG A 64 28.06 -1.02 10.90
C ARG A 64 27.39 -2.17 10.15
N TYR A 65 26.13 -1.99 9.78
CA TYR A 65 25.37 -2.91 8.93
C TYR A 65 24.52 -2.14 7.91
N GLY A 66 23.97 -2.88 6.95
CA GLY A 66 23.03 -2.41 5.94
C GLY A 66 21.80 -3.31 5.84
N ILE A 67 20.63 -2.73 5.60
CA ILE A 67 19.44 -3.43 5.15
C ILE A 67 19.24 -3.11 3.67
N LEU A 68 19.42 -4.11 2.82
CA LEU A 68 19.20 -3.99 1.39
C LEU A 68 17.74 -4.32 1.08
N ILE A 69 17.10 -3.49 0.26
CA ILE A 69 15.71 -3.64 -0.13
C ILE A 69 15.66 -3.94 -1.62
N PHE A 70 15.01 -5.03 -1.99
CA PHE A 70 14.80 -5.45 -3.37
C PHE A 70 13.32 -5.56 -3.70
N ASP A 71 12.95 -5.12 -4.89
CA ASP A 71 11.65 -5.35 -5.51
C ASP A 71 11.65 -6.77 -6.10
N GLY A 72 10.98 -7.70 -5.42
CA GLY A 72 10.87 -9.08 -5.87
C GLY A 72 9.96 -9.24 -7.09
N THR A 73 9.10 -8.26 -7.35
CA THR A 73 8.18 -8.29 -8.50
C THR A 73 8.91 -7.90 -9.78
N ARG A 74 9.78 -6.88 -9.70
CA ARG A 74 10.53 -6.35 -10.85
C ARG A 74 12.01 -6.77 -10.87
N GLY A 75 12.47 -7.51 -9.86
CA GLY A 75 13.85 -7.98 -9.75
C GLY A 75 14.89 -6.87 -9.60
N ARG A 76 14.54 -5.71 -9.02
CA ARG A 76 15.42 -4.54 -8.93
C ARG A 76 15.81 -4.19 -7.50
N PHE A 77 17.01 -3.66 -7.32
CA PHE A 77 17.43 -3.04 -6.07
C PHE A 77 16.70 -1.69 -5.88
N ILE A 78 16.31 -1.40 -4.63
CA ILE A 78 15.59 -0.18 -4.27
C ILE A 78 16.45 0.74 -3.42
N ALA A 79 16.93 0.24 -2.28
CA ALA A 79 17.61 1.05 -1.28
C ALA A 79 18.53 0.23 -0.38
N ASN A 80 19.55 0.89 0.18
CA ASN A 80 20.43 0.35 1.20
C ASN A 80 20.36 1.24 2.44
N LEU A 81 19.72 0.76 3.50
CA LEU A 81 19.62 1.46 4.77
C LEU A 81 20.83 1.08 5.64
N THR A 82 21.81 1.97 5.74
CA THR A 82 22.98 1.73 6.59
C THR A 82 22.80 2.34 7.98
N ALA A 83 23.19 1.61 9.02
CA ALA A 83 23.15 2.09 10.40
C ALA A 83 24.26 1.47 11.26
N MET A 84 24.42 2.00 12.48
CA MET A 84 25.26 1.46 13.56
C MET A 84 24.40 1.39 14.82
N GLY A 85 24.45 0.28 15.55
CA GLY A 85 23.55 0.04 16.69
C GLY A 85 22.07 -0.13 16.28
N ASN A 86 21.14 0.12 17.19
CA ASN A 86 19.71 -0.07 16.89
C ASN A 86 19.22 0.94 15.83
N MET A 87 18.30 0.51 14.97
CA MET A 87 17.73 1.34 13.91
C MET A 87 16.21 1.25 13.89
N TYR A 88 15.56 2.40 13.74
CA TYR A 88 14.18 2.49 13.27
C TYR A 88 14.16 3.40 12.04
N ARG A 89 13.60 2.91 10.93
CA ARG A 89 13.48 3.64 9.66
C ARG A 89 12.14 3.35 9.03
N GLU A 90 11.50 4.39 8.53
CA GLU A 90 10.35 4.24 7.64
C GLU A 90 10.81 4.34 6.19
N VAL A 91 10.28 3.47 5.34
CA VAL A 91 10.59 3.41 3.92
C VAL A 91 9.29 3.43 3.14
N GLU A 92 9.21 4.33 2.16
CA GLU A 92 8.18 4.29 1.14
C GLU A 92 8.63 3.37 0.01
N LEU A 93 7.78 2.39 -0.29
CA LEU A 93 7.95 1.44 -1.38
C LEU A 93 7.27 2.03 -2.62
N PRO A 94 7.90 1.93 -3.81
CA PRO A 94 7.45 2.67 -4.99
C PRO A 94 6.13 2.18 -5.58
N ASP A 95 5.83 0.89 -5.42
CA ASP A 95 4.69 0.24 -6.08
C ASP A 95 4.10 -0.89 -5.22
N SER A 96 2.91 -1.39 -5.56
CA SER A 96 2.40 -2.62 -4.96
C SER A 96 3.22 -3.82 -5.47
N GLY A 97 3.59 -4.72 -4.57
CA GLY A 97 4.38 -5.89 -4.95
C GLY A 97 4.93 -6.66 -3.76
N THR A 98 5.81 -7.60 -4.05
CA THR A 98 6.60 -8.33 -3.06
C THR A 98 7.97 -7.68 -2.93
N TYR A 99 8.39 -7.41 -1.70
CA TYR A 99 9.69 -6.83 -1.40
C TYR A 99 10.51 -7.75 -0.51
N TYR A 100 11.82 -7.74 -0.71
CA TYR A 100 12.78 -8.50 0.07
C TYR A 100 13.71 -7.57 0.85
N PHE A 101 13.85 -7.83 2.14
CA PHE A 101 14.71 -7.09 3.05
C PHE A 101 15.87 -7.97 3.48
N VAL A 102 17.10 -7.62 3.14
CA VAL A 102 18.28 -8.44 3.38
C VAL A 102 19.22 -7.73 4.35
N TYR A 103 19.52 -8.38 5.47
CA TYR A 103 20.54 -7.90 6.40
C TYR A 103 21.96 -8.21 5.88
N ARG A 104 22.81 -7.18 5.89
CA ARG A 104 24.23 -7.26 5.60
C ARG A 104 25.01 -6.60 6.74
N GLY A 105 25.53 -7.40 7.67
CA GLY A 105 26.33 -6.91 8.79
C GLY A 105 27.09 -8.05 9.48
N ASN A 106 28.00 -7.69 10.38
CA ASN A 106 28.73 -8.64 11.21
C ASN A 106 28.04 -8.78 12.57
N GLY A 107 27.50 -9.97 12.85
CA GLY A 107 26.87 -10.32 14.13
C GLY A 107 25.40 -10.66 14.01
N THR A 108 24.77 -10.88 15.16
CA THR A 108 23.34 -11.22 15.29
C THR A 108 22.50 -9.95 15.43
N ALA A 109 21.46 -9.83 14.60
CA ALA A 109 20.51 -8.74 14.66
C ALA A 109 19.08 -9.26 14.55
N ARG A 110 18.20 -8.77 15.41
CA ARG A 110 16.75 -8.97 15.37
C ARG A 110 16.12 -7.89 14.52
N ILE A 111 15.39 -8.28 13.49
CA ILE A 111 14.80 -7.34 12.52
C ILE A 111 13.31 -7.57 12.47
N ALA A 112 12.53 -6.53 12.76
CA ALA A 112 11.09 -6.53 12.62
C ALA A 112 10.67 -5.57 11.51
N ILE A 113 9.69 -6.00 10.71
CA ILE A 113 9.11 -5.16 9.66
C ILE A 113 7.62 -5.00 9.94
N ARG A 114 7.14 -3.77 9.88
CA ARG A 114 5.72 -3.47 10.07
C ARG A 114 5.20 -2.71 8.88
N THR A 115 4.08 -3.13 8.33
CA THR A 115 3.37 -2.33 7.33
C THR A 115 2.68 -1.17 8.03
N ILE A 116 2.99 0.06 7.62
CA ILE A 116 2.33 1.29 8.10
C ILE A 116 1.12 1.59 7.22
N SER A 117 1.29 1.47 5.90
CA SER A 117 0.21 1.67 4.93
C SER A 117 0.38 0.74 3.74
N ALA A 118 -0.74 0.39 3.11
CA ALA A 118 -0.80 -0.49 1.94
C ALA A 118 -1.36 0.24 0.73
N TYR A 119 -0.94 -0.18 -0.47
CA TYR A 119 -1.61 0.18 -1.71
C TYR A 119 -3.02 -0.42 -1.74
N PRO A 120 -4.00 0.28 -2.34
CA PRO A 120 -5.33 -0.27 -2.51
C PRO A 120 -5.26 -1.56 -3.35
N SER A 121 -6.03 -2.56 -2.95
CA SER A 121 -6.10 -3.82 -3.69
C SER A 121 -6.78 -3.60 -5.04
N GLU A 122 -6.52 -4.50 -6.01
CA GLU A 122 -7.18 -4.45 -7.32
C GLU A 122 -8.71 -4.42 -7.18
N ARG A 123 -9.24 -5.11 -6.17
CA ARG A 123 -10.67 -5.14 -5.87
C ARG A 123 -11.21 -3.77 -5.46
N VAL A 124 -10.48 -3.05 -4.60
CA VAL A 124 -10.85 -1.69 -4.17
C VAL A 124 -10.82 -0.74 -5.36
N LEU A 125 -9.71 -0.75 -6.12
CA LEU A 125 -9.56 0.08 -7.32
C LEU A 125 -10.68 -0.20 -8.32
N ARG A 126 -10.99 -1.47 -8.60
CA ARG A 126 -12.06 -1.85 -9.53
C ARG A 126 -13.41 -1.32 -9.07
N THR A 127 -13.75 -1.44 -7.78
CA THR A 127 -15.01 -0.90 -7.25
C THR A 127 -15.07 0.62 -7.37
N GLU A 128 -13.97 1.32 -7.08
CA GLU A 128 -13.87 2.77 -7.22
C GLU A 128 -14.05 3.22 -8.69
N TYR A 129 -13.38 2.55 -9.62
CA TYR A 129 -13.53 2.83 -11.05
C TYR A 129 -14.94 2.53 -11.58
N VAL A 130 -15.56 1.41 -11.19
CA VAL A 130 -16.91 1.05 -11.64
C VAL A 130 -17.94 2.03 -11.09
N SER A 131 -17.86 2.36 -9.80
CA SER A 131 -18.78 3.31 -9.16
C SER A 131 -18.62 4.72 -9.73
N GLY A 132 -17.39 5.24 -9.79
CA GLY A 132 -17.09 6.54 -10.38
C GLY A 132 -17.47 6.63 -11.86
N GLY A 133 -17.16 5.60 -12.64
CA GLY A 133 -17.50 5.50 -14.07
C GLY A 133 -19.01 5.48 -14.31
N THR A 134 -19.77 4.75 -13.48
CA THR A 134 -21.24 4.71 -13.56
C THR A 134 -21.84 6.09 -13.27
N VAL A 135 -21.34 6.79 -12.25
CA VAL A 135 -21.81 8.15 -11.90
C VAL A 135 -21.47 9.15 -13.01
N ALA A 136 -20.25 9.12 -13.53
CA ALA A 136 -19.82 9.99 -14.62
C ALA A 136 -20.67 9.77 -15.89
N PHE A 137 -20.95 8.51 -16.22
CA PHE A 137 -21.82 8.16 -17.35
C PHE A 137 -23.24 8.67 -17.15
N LEU A 138 -23.83 8.49 -15.97
CA LEU A 138 -25.17 9.01 -15.65
C LEU A 138 -25.22 10.55 -15.77
N LEU A 139 -24.20 11.25 -15.29
CA LEU A 139 -24.08 12.70 -15.42
C LEU A 139 -23.94 13.12 -16.90
N ALA A 140 -23.14 12.43 -17.69
CA ALA A 140 -22.98 12.73 -19.12
C ALA A 140 -24.30 12.58 -19.88
N VAL A 141 -25.06 11.50 -19.63
CA VAL A 141 -26.40 11.28 -20.21
C VAL A 141 -27.40 12.33 -19.76
N LEU A 142 -27.30 12.82 -18.51
CA LEU A 142 -28.13 13.88 -17.96
C LEU A 142 -27.88 15.25 -18.62
N ILE A 143 -26.64 15.56 -18.95
CA ILE A 143 -26.23 16.85 -19.53
C ILE A 143 -26.42 16.86 -21.06
N TRP A 144 -26.32 15.71 -21.73
CA TRP A 144 -26.42 15.57 -23.19
C TRP A 144 -27.65 16.24 -23.84
N PRO A 145 -28.88 16.17 -23.27
CA PRO A 145 -30.05 16.84 -23.84
C PRO A 145 -30.04 18.35 -23.64
N GLY A 146 -29.28 18.87 -22.66
CA GLY A 146 -29.18 20.29 -22.33
C GLY A 146 -28.24 21.07 -23.26
N VAL A 147 -27.33 20.39 -23.97
CA VAL A 147 -26.36 20.99 -24.91
C VAL A 147 -26.97 21.18 -26.32
N ARG A 148 -28.10 20.51 -26.62
CA ARG A 148 -28.80 20.62 -27.91
C ARG A 148 -29.86 21.73 -27.99
N LYS A 149 -29.85 22.69 -27.06
CA LYS A 149 -30.70 23.88 -27.13
C LYS A 149 -29.86 25.14 -27.19
#